data_AF-A0A183NCI0-F1
#
_entry.id   AF-A0A183NCI0-F1
#
_cell.length_a   1.000
_cell.length_b   1.000
_cell.length_c   1.000
_cell.angle_alpha   90.00
_cell.angle_beta   90.00
_cell.angle_gamma   90.00
#
_symmetry.space_group_name_H-M   'P 1'
#
loop_
_entity.id
_entity.type
_entity.pdbx_description
1 polymer ?
#
loop_
_entity_poly.entity_id
_entity_poly.type
_entity_poly.pdbx_seq_one_letter_code
_entity_poly.pdbx_strand_id
1 'polypeptide(L)'
;MAVRQIKNGKAVGPDNIPAEALKSDVEVRSCTDQIATLRIIVEQSVEWNSTLYINFIDYEKAFDSIDRRTLWKLLRHYGVPEKIFNIIRNSYEGLQCKVVYGGQLTDAFQVRTGVRQGCLLSPSFFWWSTGL
;
A
#
# COMPACT_ATOMS: atom_id res chain seq x y z
N MET A 1 0.65 -10.92 10.79
CA MET A 1 1.59 -11.58 9.86
C MET A 1 1.18 -13.04 9.75
N ALA A 2 0.85 -13.52 8.56
CA ALA A 2 0.51 -14.93 8.32
C ALA A 2 1.46 -15.48 7.26
N VAL A 3 2.23 -16.51 7.62
CA VAL A 3 3.12 -17.23 6.71
C VAL A 3 2.45 -18.54 6.36
N ARG A 4 2.17 -18.77 5.07
CA ARG A 4 1.66 -20.05 4.57
C ARG A 4 2.76 -20.78 3.81
N GLN A 5 3.00 -22.03 4.19
CA GLN A 5 3.86 -22.96 3.46
C GLN A 5 2.95 -23.94 2.70
N ILE A 6 3.14 -24.04 1.38
CA ILE A 6 2.44 -25.02 0.55
C ILE A 6 3.30 -26.29 0.49
N LYS A 7 2.75 -27.45 0.86
CA LYS A 7 3.45 -28.75 0.81
C LYS A 7 3.11 -29.47 -0.50
N ASN A 8 4.12 -30.00 -1.20
CA ASN A 8 4.02 -30.49 -2.57
C ASN A 8 3.56 -31.96 -2.70
N GLY A 9 2.80 -32.23 -3.77
CA GLY A 9 2.65 -33.56 -4.39
C GLY A 9 3.34 -33.54 -5.77
N LYS A 10 4.07 -34.61 -6.12
CA LYS A 10 4.98 -34.68 -7.29
C LYS A 10 4.26 -34.54 -8.64
N ALA A 11 4.75 -33.63 -9.48
CA ALA A 11 4.76 -33.73 -10.94
C ALA A 11 6.07 -33.13 -11.47
N VAL A 12 6.56 -33.60 -12.63
CA VAL A 12 7.80 -33.16 -13.28
C VAL A 12 7.41 -32.45 -14.58
N GLY A 13 7.62 -31.14 -14.66
CA GLY A 13 7.42 -30.34 -15.87
C GLY A 13 8.71 -29.62 -16.27
N PRO A 14 9.19 -29.74 -17.52
CA PRO A 14 10.16 -28.82 -18.08
C PRO A 14 9.42 -27.56 -18.56
N ASP A 15 10.03 -26.38 -18.41
CA ASP A 15 10.05 -25.29 -19.40
C ASP A 15 10.68 -24.03 -18.78
N ASN A 16 11.86 -23.67 -19.28
CA ASN A 16 12.68 -22.52 -18.87
C ASN A 16 11.98 -21.17 -19.18
N ILE A 17 10.91 -20.81 -18.46
CA ILE A 17 10.38 -19.45 -18.52
C ILE A 17 11.29 -18.54 -17.69
N PRO A 18 12.03 -17.59 -18.29
CA PRO A 18 12.93 -16.70 -17.56
C PRO A 18 12.12 -15.77 -16.63
N ALA A 19 12.66 -15.43 -15.47
CA ALA A 19 12.04 -14.47 -14.54
C ALA A 19 11.80 -13.09 -15.20
N GLU A 20 12.52 -12.80 -16.29
CA GLU A 20 12.40 -11.62 -17.12
C GLU A 20 11.11 -11.58 -17.95
N ALA A 21 10.49 -12.73 -18.26
CA ALA A 21 9.23 -12.78 -19.02
C ALA A 21 8.02 -12.24 -18.22
N LEU A 22 8.16 -12.10 -16.89
CA LEU A 22 7.15 -11.53 -15.99
C LEU A 22 7.31 -10.01 -15.79
N LYS A 23 8.33 -9.39 -16.38
CA LYS A 23 8.42 -7.93 -16.46
C LYS A 23 7.63 -7.46 -17.68
N SER A 24 6.34 -7.23 -17.50
CA SER A 24 5.59 -6.44 -18.47
C SER A 24 6.07 -4.98 -18.39
N ASP A 25 6.85 -4.57 -19.40
CA ASP A 25 7.26 -3.19 -19.64
C ASP A 25 6.07 -2.35 -20.12
N VAL A 26 5.10 -2.00 -19.27
CA VAL A 26 4.12 -0.92 -19.55
C VAL A 26 3.67 -0.23 -18.25
N GLU A 27 3.72 1.12 -18.26
CA GLU A 27 3.55 2.11 -17.18
C GLU A 27 2.22 2.12 -16.38
N VAL A 28 1.39 1.08 -16.40
CA VAL A 28 0.19 0.99 -15.55
C VAL A 28 0.06 -0.41 -14.99
N ARG A 29 0.41 -0.59 -13.71
CA ARG A 29 0.18 -1.85 -12.98
C ARG A 29 -1.13 -1.77 -12.21
N SER A 30 -2.12 -2.54 -12.64
CA SER A 30 -3.39 -2.72 -11.94
C SER A 30 -3.26 -3.76 -10.83
N CYS A 31 -4.18 -3.73 -9.86
CA CYS A 31 -4.33 -4.82 -8.88
C CYS A 31 -4.53 -6.18 -9.57
N THR A 32 -5.19 -6.19 -10.74
CA THR A 32 -5.38 -7.42 -11.54
C THR A 32 -4.07 -8.04 -11.97
N ASP A 33 -3.11 -7.22 -12.37
CA ASP A 33 -1.82 -7.68 -12.88
C ASP A 33 -0.97 -8.24 -11.74
N GLN A 34 -1.02 -7.59 -10.57
CA GLN A 34 -0.34 -8.07 -9.37
C GLN A 34 -0.93 -9.40 -8.88
N ILE A 35 -2.25 -9.55 -8.90
CA ILE A 35 -2.94 -10.82 -8.55
C ILE A 35 -2.58 -11.91 -9.56
N ALA A 36 -2.60 -11.60 -10.87
CA ALA A 36 -2.22 -12.55 -11.91
C ALA A 36 -0.76 -12.99 -11.76
N THR A 37 0.15 -12.06 -11.50
CA THR A 37 1.57 -12.35 -11.25
C THR A 37 1.75 -13.27 -10.05
N LEU A 38 1.11 -12.97 -8.92
CA LEU A 38 1.15 -13.84 -7.74
C LEU A 38 0.59 -15.24 -8.03
N ARG A 39 -0.49 -15.34 -8.80
CA ARG A 39 -1.07 -16.62 -9.21
C ARG A 39 -0.09 -17.44 -10.04
N ILE A 40 0.56 -16.82 -11.03
CA ILE A 40 1.56 -17.49 -11.88
C ILE A 40 2.73 -18.00 -11.02
N ILE A 41 3.25 -17.19 -10.10
CA ILE A 41 4.35 -17.60 -9.20
C ILE A 41 3.95 -18.82 -8.36
N VAL A 42 2.72 -18.84 -7.84
CA VAL A 42 2.20 -20.00 -7.09
C VAL A 42 2.10 -21.23 -7.98
N GLU A 43 1.52 -21.11 -9.17
CA GLU A 43 1.35 -22.21 -10.12
C GLU A 43 2.70 -22.81 -10.55
N GLN A 44 3.68 -21.97 -10.91
CA GLN A 44 5.03 -22.41 -11.27
C GLN A 44 5.76 -23.09 -10.11
N SER A 45 5.57 -22.61 -8.87
CA SER A 45 6.19 -23.24 -7.70
C SER A 45 5.69 -24.67 -7.48
N VAL A 46 4.41 -24.91 -7.75
CA VAL A 46 3.79 -26.25 -7.67
C VAL A 46 4.29 -27.12 -8.83
N GLU A 47 4.33 -26.58 -10.05
CA GLU A 47 4.78 -27.30 -11.25
C GLU A 47 6.23 -27.76 -11.16
N TRP A 48 7.14 -26.91 -10.69
CA TRP A 48 8.56 -27.24 -10.54
C TRP A 48 8.91 -27.89 -9.19
N ASN A 49 7.91 -28.21 -8.37
CA ASN A 49 8.11 -28.77 -7.03
C ASN A 49 9.08 -27.94 -6.17
N SER A 50 9.05 -26.62 -6.34
CA SER A 50 9.87 -25.67 -5.60
C SER A 50 9.18 -25.28 -4.29
N THR A 51 9.96 -24.95 -3.26
CA THR A 51 9.40 -24.47 -2.00
C THR A 51 9.12 -22.98 -2.09
N LEU A 52 7.85 -22.57 -1.95
CA LEU A 52 7.43 -21.18 -1.95
C LEU A 52 6.95 -20.74 -0.56
N TYR A 53 7.41 -19.57 -0.12
CA TYR A 53 6.95 -18.90 1.10
C TYR A 53 6.26 -17.59 0.73
N ILE A 54 5.04 -17.39 1.23
CA ILE A 54 4.26 -16.17 1.02
C ILE A 54 3.94 -15.54 2.36
N ASN A 55 4.19 -14.24 2.48
CA ASN A 55 3.88 -13.46 3.67
C ASN A 55 2.89 -12.34 3.34
N PHE A 56 1.77 -12.33 4.04
CA PHE A 56 0.79 -11.25 3.97
C PHE A 56 0.99 -10.27 5.13
N ILE A 57 1.30 -9.02 4.77
CA ILE A 57 1.47 -7.90 5.70
C ILE A 57 0.19 -7.06 5.63
N ASP A 58 -0.46 -6.91 6.79
CA ASP A 58 -1.61 -6.04 6.96
C ASP A 58 -1.18 -4.83 7.80
N TYR A 59 -1.45 -3.62 7.29
CA TYR A 59 -1.06 -2.38 7.95
C TYR A 59 -2.19 -1.90 8.86
N GLU A 60 -1.96 -1.91 10.17
CA GLU A 60 -2.92 -1.35 11.11
C GLU A 60 -3.13 0.15 10.85
N LYS A 61 -4.38 0.54 10.60
CA LYS A 61 -4.81 1.94 10.43
C LYS A 61 -3.92 2.70 9.44
N ALA A 62 -3.65 2.08 8.29
CA ALA A 62 -2.74 2.57 7.25
C ALA A 62 -2.82 4.08 6.96
N PHE A 63 -4.03 4.64 6.88
CA PHE A 63 -4.21 6.08 6.63
C PHE A 63 -4.11 6.94 7.88
N ASP A 64 -4.52 6.44 9.05
CA ASP A 64 -4.56 7.23 10.29
C ASP A 64 -3.20 7.27 11.02
N SER A 65 -2.32 6.32 10.70
CA SER A 65 -1.00 6.16 11.33
C SER A 65 0.13 6.94 10.65
N ILE A 66 -0.11 7.56 9.48
CA ILE A 66 0.93 8.30 8.75
C ILE A 66 1.46 9.48 9.60
N ASP A 67 2.78 9.55 9.78
CA ASP A 67 3.43 10.71 10.39
C ASP A 67 3.49 11.88 9.39
N ARG A 68 2.76 12.96 9.72
CA ARG A 68 2.69 14.16 8.87
C ARG A 68 4.05 14.85 8.72
N ARG A 69 4.95 14.75 9.71
CA ARG A 69 6.29 15.37 9.60
C ARG A 69 7.10 14.67 8.51
N THR A 70 7.06 13.35 8.49
CA THR A 70 7.68 12.53 7.44
C THR A 70 7.04 12.81 6.09
N LEU A 71 5.71 12.89 6.01
CA LEU A 71 5.01 13.26 4.78
C LEU A 71 5.47 14.62 4.23
N TRP A 72 5.61 15.66 5.06
CA TRP A 72 6.10 16.97 4.61
C TRP A 72 7.53 16.96 4.09
N LYS A 73 8.39 16.10 4.65
CA LYS A 73 9.75 15.90 4.11
C LYS A 73 9.70 15.21 2.75
N LEU A 74 8.86 14.19 2.60
CA LEU A 74 8.68 13.45 1.35
C LEU A 74 8.14 14.34 0.22
N LEU A 75 7.10 15.13 0.48
CA LEU A 75 6.55 16.05 -0.54
C LEU A 75 7.62 17.01 -1.09
N ARG A 76 8.49 17.53 -0.22
CA ARG A 76 9.62 18.37 -0.64
C ARG A 76 10.68 17.57 -1.38
N HIS A 77 10.96 16.35 -0.95
CA HIS A 77 11.93 15.47 -1.62
C HIS A 77 11.49 15.11 -3.05
N TYR A 78 10.20 14.83 -3.27
CA TYR A 78 9.62 14.57 -4.59
C TYR A 78 9.44 15.83 -5.45
N GLY A 79 9.87 17.01 -4.97
CA GLY A 79 9.86 18.23 -5.77
C GLY A 79 8.47 18.86 -5.95
N VAL A 80 7.52 18.61 -5.04
CA VAL A 80 6.21 19.26 -5.10
C VAL A 80 6.37 20.78 -4.97
N PRO A 81 5.83 21.58 -5.91
CA PRO A 81 5.96 23.04 -5.85
C PRO A 81 5.45 23.62 -4.54
N GLU A 82 6.16 24.63 -4.01
CA GLU A 82 5.89 25.22 -2.69
C GLU A 82 4.44 25.70 -2.52
N LYS A 83 3.83 26.22 -3.59
CA LYS A 83 2.42 26.63 -3.59
C LYS A 83 1.48 25.46 -3.32
N ILE A 84 1.70 24.31 -3.96
CA ILE A 84 0.89 23.10 -3.77
C ILE A 84 1.16 22.50 -2.39
N PHE A 85 2.44 22.45 -1.98
CA PHE A 85 2.83 22.01 -0.64
C PHE A 85 2.09 22.80 0.45
N ASN A 86 2.04 24.13 0.34
CA ASN A 86 1.36 24.96 1.33
C ASN A 86 -0.16 24.76 1.34
N ILE A 87 -0.80 24.55 0.18
CA ILE A 87 -2.22 24.21 0.11
C ILE A 87 -2.50 22.89 0.83
N ILE A 88 -1.70 21.86 0.53
CA ILE A 88 -1.81 20.54 1.17
C ILE A 88 -1.60 20.69 2.67
N ARG A 89 -0.50 21.31 3.10
CA ARG A 89 -0.16 21.48 4.51
C ARG A 89 -1.26 22.19 5.28
N ASN A 90 -1.77 23.31 4.76
CA ASN A 90 -2.86 24.06 5.37
C ASN A 90 -4.16 23.23 5.48
N SER A 91 -4.40 22.30 4.55
CA SER A 91 -5.55 21.39 4.64
C SER A 91 -5.43 20.36 5.77
N TYR A 92 -4.24 20.13 6.32
CA TYR A 92 -4.00 19.16 7.41
C TYR A 92 -3.62 19.81 8.74
N GLU A 93 -3.32 21.11 8.79
CA GLU A 93 -3.03 21.82 10.03
C GLU A 93 -4.31 22.19 10.78
N GLY A 94 -4.26 22.19 12.12
CA GLY A 94 -5.37 22.64 12.97
C GLY A 94 -6.65 21.81 12.94
N LEU A 95 -6.65 20.63 12.31
CA LEU A 95 -7.86 19.82 12.16
C LEU A 95 -8.41 19.34 13.50
N GLN A 96 -9.73 19.47 13.65
CA GLN A 96 -10.50 18.89 14.72
C GLN A 96 -11.59 17.99 14.14
N CYS A 97 -11.81 16.85 14.78
CA CYS A 97 -12.88 15.93 14.44
C CYS A 97 -13.84 15.78 15.62
N LYS A 98 -15.09 15.48 15.30
CA LYS A 98 -16.13 15.05 16.23
C LYS A 98 -16.72 13.76 15.69
N VAL A 99 -17.11 12.86 16.58
CA VAL A 99 -17.76 11.59 16.20
C VAL A 99 -19.24 11.72 16.49
N VAL A 100 -20.08 11.17 15.61
CA VAL A 100 -21.51 11.03 15.86
C VAL A 100 -21.75 9.65 16.45
N TYR A 101 -22.30 9.58 17.66
CA TYR A 101 -22.63 8.34 18.35
C TYR A 101 -24.02 8.46 18.98
N GLY A 102 -24.91 7.51 18.66
CA GLY A 102 -26.29 7.54 19.18
C GLY A 102 -27.10 8.79 18.79
N GLY A 103 -26.79 9.40 17.64
CA GLY A 103 -27.41 10.65 17.18
C GLY A 103 -26.88 11.92 17.85
N GLN A 104 -25.90 11.80 18.76
CA GLN A 104 -25.26 12.93 19.43
C GLN A 104 -23.82 13.11 18.95
N LEU A 105 -23.34 14.35 18.95
CA LEU A 105 -21.95 14.69 18.64
C LEU A 105 -21.10 14.59 19.90
N THR A 106 -19.93 13.96 19.80
CA THR A 106 -18.92 13.99 20.85
C THR A 106 -18.22 15.33 20.91
N ASP A 107 -17.42 15.52 21.98
CA ASP A 107 -16.46 16.61 22.06
C ASP A 107 -15.47 16.57 20.88
N ALA A 108 -14.97 17.76 20.52
CA ALA A 108 -13.96 17.89 19.49
C ALA A 108 -12.60 17.40 20.01
N PHE A 109 -11.90 16.63 19.18
CA PHE A 109 -10.52 16.27 19.41
C PHE A 109 -9.65 16.65 18.22
N GLN A 110 -8.40 16.98 18.49
CA GLN A 110 -7.45 17.39 17.46
C GLN A 110 -6.91 16.17 16.69
N VAL A 111 -6.94 16.23 15.37
CA VAL A 111 -6.35 15.19 14.51
C VAL A 111 -4.90 15.53 14.22
N ARG A 112 -3.98 14.77 14.81
CA ARG A 112 -2.53 15.04 14.73
C ARG A 112 -1.78 14.14 13.74
N THR A 113 -2.29 12.95 13.48
CA THR A 113 -1.67 11.95 12.60
C THR A 113 -2.58 11.63 11.43
N GLY A 114 -2.01 10.93 10.45
CA GLY A 114 -2.74 10.37 9.34
C GLY A 114 -3.19 11.37 8.29
N VAL A 115 -3.79 10.80 7.26
CA VAL A 115 -4.41 11.48 6.13
C VAL A 115 -5.92 11.22 6.12
N ARG A 116 -6.70 12.08 5.46
CA ARG A 116 -8.17 11.98 5.46
C ARG A 116 -8.61 10.79 4.60
N GLN A 117 -9.30 9.82 5.19
CA GLN A 117 -9.91 8.74 4.43
C GLN A 117 -10.91 9.30 3.41
N GLY A 118 -10.94 8.74 2.20
CA GLY A 118 -11.77 9.22 1.08
C GLY A 118 -11.21 10.44 0.33
N CYS A 119 -10.10 11.04 0.76
CA CYS A 119 -9.41 12.06 -0.03
C CYS A 119 -8.64 11.44 -1.19
N LEU A 120 -8.72 12.05 -2.37
CA LEU A 120 -8.04 11.60 -3.59
C LEU A 120 -6.51 11.53 -3.45
N LEU A 121 -5.92 12.35 -2.57
CA LEU A 121 -4.47 12.38 -2.35
C LEU A 121 -3.98 11.35 -1.33
N SER A 122 -4.89 10.80 -0.51
CA SER A 122 -4.53 9.88 0.57
C SER A 122 -3.85 8.61 0.10
N PRO A 123 -4.27 7.95 -1.01
CA PRO A 123 -3.53 6.82 -1.57
C PRO A 123 -2.08 7.16 -1.93
N SER A 124 -1.86 8.30 -2.60
CA SER A 124 -0.51 8.75 -2.98
C SER A 124 0.35 9.08 -1.76
N PHE A 125 -0.21 9.71 -0.74
CA PHE A 125 0.51 9.99 0.51
C PHE A 125 0.88 8.72 1.27
N PHE A 126 -0.03 7.73 1.32
CA PHE A 126 0.28 6.43 1.92
C PHE A 126 1.41 5.73 1.16
N TRP A 127 1.33 5.69 -0.17
CA TRP A 127 2.36 5.09 -1.02
C TRP A 127 3.74 5.75 -0.82
N TRP A 128 3.82 7.08 -0.88
CA TRP A 128 5.06 7.81 -0.60
C TRP A 128 5.58 7.59 0.82
N SER A 129 4.70 7.46 1.81
CA SER A 129 5.10 7.26 3.21
C SER A 129 5.68 5.89 3.50
N THR A 130 5.24 4.86 2.76
CA THR A 130 5.65 3.47 2.97
C THR A 130 6.82 3.05 2.09
N GLY A 131 7.16 3.82 1.05
CA GLY A 131 8.31 3.57 0.19
C GLY A 131 8.23 2.27 -0.60
N LEU A 132 7.01 1.78 -0.85
CA LEU A 132 6.70 0.59 -1.66
C LEU A 132 6.69 0.88 -3.16
#